data_AF-A0A2V6ALS6-F1
#
_entry.id   AF-A0A2V6ALS6-F1
#
_cell.length_a   1.000
_cell.length_b   1.000
_cell.length_c   1.000
_cell.angle_alpha   90.00
_cell.angle_beta   90.00
_cell.angle_gamma   90.00
#
_symmetry.space_group_name_H-M   'P 1'
#
loop_
_entity.id
_entity.type
_entity.pdbx_description
1 polymer ?
#
loop_
_entity_poly.entity_id
_entity_poly.type
_entity_poly.pdbx_seq_one_letter_code
_entity_poly.pdbx_strand_id
1 'polypeptide(L)'
;MKPGKITHTIAVILSSISSLFAHGMPSKAESPNVKASKKSNRSSDDRLLDVGSIVFSPGQLSASSPEPGERYPWKKSIVTTIFWIGEKPSDNNPVPNRTSSWDREWTKNYGGVDDPNPANRSNYIPAKFTPRQNPFYCALPYNDKAREGHRPEAPRVVPWFKEAYQGPAVSTCKGRWVAIRKGNRTVYAQWEDAGPFRTDHWQYVFGNERPKPNLNKGAGLDVSPAVRDYLGMNDTDVTDWRFVDFSEVPRGPWSTLGENNTFVIKDRKKAVELAEAAKPGGGPIAR
;
A
#
# COMPACT_ATOMS: atom_id res chain seq x y z
N MET A 1 -54.37 -27.43 -25.20
CA MET A 1 -53.02 -27.03 -25.65
C MET A 1 -52.37 -26.24 -24.51
N LYS A 2 -51.25 -26.72 -23.95
CA LYS A 2 -50.51 -26.05 -22.85
C LYS A 2 -49.30 -25.30 -23.44
N PRO A 3 -48.97 -24.07 -23.02
CA PRO A 3 -47.73 -23.42 -23.45
C PRO A 3 -46.55 -23.81 -22.52
N GLY A 4 -45.44 -24.20 -23.15
CA GLY A 4 -44.20 -24.60 -22.48
C GLY A 4 -43.36 -23.41 -22.01
N LYS A 5 -42.66 -23.60 -20.89
CA LYS A 5 -41.68 -22.68 -20.32
C LYS A 5 -40.31 -22.92 -20.97
N ILE A 6 -39.64 -21.85 -21.41
CA ILE A 6 -38.26 -21.90 -21.91
C ILE A 6 -37.34 -21.47 -20.78
N THR A 7 -36.47 -22.39 -20.34
CA THR A 7 -35.36 -22.13 -19.42
C THR A 7 -34.07 -21.94 -20.23
N HIS A 8 -33.47 -20.75 -20.17
CA HIS A 8 -32.13 -20.51 -20.72
C HIS A 8 -31.06 -20.93 -19.71
N THR A 9 -30.25 -21.93 -20.08
CA THR A 9 -29.03 -22.31 -19.37
C THR A 9 -27.86 -21.68 -20.12
N ILE A 10 -27.12 -20.77 -19.46
CA ILE A 10 -25.88 -20.19 -19.98
C ILE A 10 -24.73 -21.02 -19.42
N ALA A 11 -24.08 -21.81 -20.28
CA ALA A 11 -22.82 -22.47 -19.99
C ALA A 11 -21.66 -21.51 -20.30
N VAL A 12 -20.83 -21.21 -19.32
CA VAL A 12 -19.59 -20.45 -19.47
C VAL A 12 -18.44 -21.45 -19.63
N ILE A 13 -17.87 -21.54 -20.84
CA ILE A 13 -16.67 -22.33 -21.12
C ILE A 13 -15.45 -21.42 -20.95
N LEU A 14 -14.60 -21.76 -19.96
CA LEU A 14 -13.26 -21.21 -19.77
C LEU A 14 -12.32 -21.80 -20.82
N SER A 15 -11.74 -20.98 -21.70
CA SER A 15 -10.64 -21.38 -22.57
C SER A 15 -9.30 -20.92 -21.99
N SER A 16 -8.48 -21.89 -21.62
CA SER A 16 -7.07 -21.71 -21.24
C SER A 16 -6.21 -21.89 -22.48
N ILE A 17 -5.36 -20.91 -22.82
CA ILE A 17 -4.33 -21.07 -23.85
C ILE A 17 -2.97 -21.18 -23.15
N SER A 18 -2.40 -22.37 -23.20
CA SER A 18 -1.00 -22.66 -22.89
C SER A 18 -0.17 -22.42 -24.16
N SER A 19 0.81 -21.51 -24.12
CA SER A 19 1.83 -21.39 -25.16
C SER A 19 3.13 -22.05 -24.68
N LEU A 20 3.46 -23.17 -25.32
CA LEU A 20 4.77 -23.82 -25.27
C LEU A 20 5.58 -23.32 -26.48
N PHE A 21 6.75 -22.73 -26.24
CA PHE A 21 7.79 -22.64 -27.28
C PHE A 21 9.09 -23.24 -26.74
N ALA A 22 9.50 -24.31 -27.39
CA ALA A 22 10.73 -25.05 -27.17
C ALA A 22 11.88 -24.46 -28.00
N HIS A 23 13.09 -24.75 -27.54
CA HIS A 23 14.39 -24.25 -27.98
C HIS A 23 14.76 -24.54 -29.45
N GLY A 24 15.52 -23.61 -30.04
CA GLY A 24 16.44 -23.86 -31.13
C GLY A 24 17.79 -23.18 -30.82
N MET A 25 18.86 -23.98 -30.76
CA MET A 25 20.27 -23.60 -30.56
C MET A 25 21.02 -23.69 -31.93
N PRO A 26 22.29 -23.24 -32.04
CA PRO A 26 22.71 -22.25 -33.05
C PRO A 26 23.61 -22.81 -34.16
N SER A 27 23.90 -21.98 -35.17
CA SER A 27 25.00 -22.20 -36.14
C SER A 27 25.89 -20.97 -36.29
N LYS A 28 27.18 -21.26 -36.43
CA LYS A 28 28.39 -20.43 -36.36
C LYS A 28 28.75 -19.85 -37.74
N ALA A 29 29.24 -18.60 -37.80
CA ALA A 29 30.19 -18.14 -38.82
C ALA A 29 30.91 -16.87 -38.33
N GLU A 30 32.19 -16.74 -38.68
CA GLU A 30 33.19 -15.82 -38.13
C GLU A 30 33.77 -14.92 -39.24
N SER A 31 33.72 -13.58 -39.02
CA SER A 31 34.64 -12.45 -39.38
C SER A 31 35.17 -12.26 -40.85
N PRO A 32 35.59 -11.04 -41.31
CA PRO A 32 36.68 -10.25 -40.71
C PRO A 32 36.59 -8.69 -40.71
N ASN A 33 37.31 -8.13 -39.73
CA ASN A 33 38.04 -6.84 -39.62
C ASN A 33 37.96 -5.78 -40.76
N VAL A 34 37.67 -4.53 -40.37
CA VAL A 34 38.25 -3.31 -40.96
C VAL A 34 38.66 -2.34 -39.85
N LYS A 35 39.92 -1.90 -39.89
CA LYS A 35 40.57 -0.90 -39.02
C LYS A 35 40.75 0.44 -39.76
N ALA A 36 41.06 1.47 -38.95
CA ALA A 36 41.64 2.79 -39.24
C ALA A 36 40.59 3.91 -39.40
N SER A 37 40.70 5.12 -38.87
CA SER A 37 41.67 5.90 -38.05
C SER A 37 40.88 7.17 -37.64
N LYS A 38 41.11 7.98 -36.59
CA LYS A 38 42.28 8.85 -36.38
C LYS A 38 41.98 9.86 -35.23
N LYS A 39 42.96 10.05 -34.31
CA LYS A 39 43.27 11.22 -33.43
C LYS A 39 42.20 11.69 -32.41
N SER A 40 42.49 12.21 -31.21
CA SER A 40 43.68 12.49 -30.36
C SER A 40 43.07 13.21 -29.13
N ASN A 41 43.40 12.94 -27.87
CA ASN A 41 44.51 13.56 -27.13
C ASN A 41 44.53 13.06 -25.67
N ARG A 42 45.67 13.31 -25.03
CA ARG A 42 46.22 12.77 -23.78
C ARG A 42 45.99 13.71 -22.58
N SER A 43 45.66 13.19 -21.40
CA SER A 43 46.19 13.56 -20.05
C SER A 43 45.42 12.73 -18.99
N SER A 44 46.02 11.75 -18.33
CA SER A 44 46.82 11.79 -17.09
C SER A 44 45.99 11.88 -15.80
N ASP A 45 46.23 10.88 -14.94
CA ASP A 45 45.93 10.71 -13.51
C ASP A 45 44.46 10.64 -13.04
N ASP A 46 44.01 9.44 -12.65
CA ASP A 46 44.03 9.07 -11.22
C ASP A 46 43.60 7.60 -10.97
N ARG A 47 44.49 6.90 -10.25
CA ARG A 47 44.28 5.78 -9.32
C ARG A 47 42.97 4.97 -9.42
N LEU A 48 43.02 3.88 -10.20
CA LEU A 48 42.04 2.79 -10.11
C LEU A 48 42.33 1.94 -8.86
N LEU A 49 41.43 2.01 -7.88
CA LEU A 49 41.30 0.99 -6.84
C LEU A 49 40.60 -0.23 -7.43
N ASP A 50 41.23 -1.37 -7.19
CA ASP A 50 40.81 -2.74 -7.48
C ASP A 50 39.36 -3.00 -7.03
N VAL A 51 38.43 -3.09 -7.99
CA VAL A 51 37.05 -3.56 -7.75
C VAL A 51 36.98 -5.00 -8.25
N GLY A 52 37.63 -5.89 -7.50
CA GLY A 52 37.50 -7.33 -7.63
C GLY A 52 36.37 -7.86 -6.74
N SER A 53 35.31 -8.36 -7.37
CA SER A 53 34.49 -9.47 -6.86
C SER A 53 33.63 -9.23 -5.61
N ILE A 54 32.51 -8.51 -5.75
CA ILE A 54 31.38 -8.67 -4.84
C ILE A 54 30.59 -9.91 -5.28
N VAL A 55 30.99 -11.07 -4.75
CA VAL A 55 30.16 -12.28 -4.78
C VAL A 55 28.97 -12.02 -3.86
N PHE A 56 27.79 -11.84 -4.44
CA PHE A 56 26.53 -11.74 -3.71
C PHE A 56 26.16 -13.14 -3.18
N SER A 57 26.45 -13.43 -1.92
CA SER A 57 25.88 -14.58 -1.22
C SER A 57 24.48 -14.24 -0.72
N PRO A 58 23.41 -14.92 -1.19
CA PRO A 58 22.07 -14.69 -0.67
C PRO A 58 21.89 -15.49 0.62
N GLY A 59 22.03 -14.83 1.77
CA GLY A 59 21.71 -15.48 3.04
C GLY A 59 22.38 -14.89 4.28
N GLN A 60 22.12 -13.63 4.61
CA GLN A 60 22.16 -13.14 6.00
C GLN A 60 21.69 -11.69 6.07
N LEU A 61 20.41 -11.45 5.77
CA LEU A 61 19.71 -10.32 6.38
C LEU A 61 19.08 -10.86 7.65
N SER A 62 19.88 -10.93 8.71
CA SER A 62 19.37 -11.13 10.06
C SER A 62 18.28 -10.08 10.30
N ALA A 63 17.05 -10.52 10.50
CA ALA A 63 16.02 -9.68 11.08
C ALA A 63 16.59 -9.19 12.42
N SER A 64 16.99 -7.92 12.49
CA SER A 64 17.40 -7.30 13.73
C SER A 64 16.26 -7.52 14.72
N SER A 65 16.55 -8.12 15.88
CA SER A 65 15.59 -8.21 16.98
C SER A 65 14.98 -6.82 17.20
N PRO A 66 13.66 -6.72 17.45
CA PRO A 66 13.03 -5.43 17.73
C PRO A 66 13.82 -4.73 18.84
N GLU A 67 14.09 -3.44 18.69
CA GLU A 67 14.67 -2.65 19.78
C GLU A 67 13.77 -2.79 21.02
N PRO A 68 14.32 -2.85 22.24
CA PRO A 68 13.52 -2.96 23.46
C PRO A 68 12.43 -1.88 23.51
N GLY A 69 11.17 -2.29 23.37
CA GLY A 69 10.01 -1.39 23.34
C GLY A 69 9.27 -1.28 21.99
N GLU A 70 9.83 -1.77 20.87
CA GLU A 70 9.12 -1.79 19.59
C GLU A 70 8.14 -2.98 19.51
N ARG A 71 6.84 -2.72 19.68
CA ARG A 71 5.77 -3.75 19.63
C ARG A 71 5.70 -4.48 18.30
N TYR A 72 6.05 -3.82 17.20
CA TYR A 72 5.98 -4.37 15.84
C TYR A 72 7.31 -4.15 15.10
N PRO A 73 7.98 -5.22 14.63
CA PRO A 73 9.27 -5.08 13.93
C PRO A 73 9.12 -4.44 12.54
N TRP A 74 10.19 -3.77 12.11
CA TRP A 74 10.31 -3.27 10.73
C TRP A 74 10.43 -4.41 9.73
N LYS A 75 9.56 -4.40 8.72
CA LYS A 75 9.73 -5.15 7.48
C LYS A 75 10.60 -4.31 6.54
N LYS A 76 11.84 -4.77 6.34
CA LYS A 76 12.87 -4.01 5.60
C LYS A 76 12.88 -4.34 4.12
N SER A 77 13.29 -3.38 3.29
CA SER A 77 13.54 -3.57 1.87
C SER A 77 12.39 -4.24 1.12
N ILE A 78 11.19 -3.67 1.27
CA ILE A 78 9.96 -4.15 0.64
C ILE A 78 9.73 -3.38 -0.66
N VAL A 79 9.56 -4.12 -1.75
CA VAL A 79 9.13 -3.53 -3.02
C VAL A 79 7.77 -2.87 -2.80
N THR A 80 7.72 -1.58 -3.08
CA THR A 80 6.59 -0.71 -2.81
C THR A 80 6.15 -0.04 -4.10
N THR A 81 4.86 -0.16 -4.41
CA THR A 81 4.23 0.41 -5.60
C THR A 81 3.19 1.44 -5.22
N ILE A 82 2.73 2.21 -6.20
CA ILE A 82 1.68 3.21 -6.01
C ILE A 82 0.36 2.63 -6.50
N PHE A 83 -0.69 2.91 -5.74
CA PHE A 83 -2.08 2.71 -6.16
C PHE A 83 -2.89 3.93 -5.72
N TRP A 84 -4.06 4.13 -6.32
CA TRP A 84 -4.88 5.29 -5.96
C TRP A 84 -6.37 5.02 -6.04
N ILE A 85 -7.10 5.73 -5.18
CA ILE A 85 -8.56 5.67 -5.11
C ILE A 85 -9.17 6.15 -6.42
N GLY A 86 -10.08 5.36 -6.97
CA GLY A 86 -10.79 5.67 -8.21
C GLY A 86 -10.03 5.36 -9.49
N GLU A 87 -8.92 4.62 -9.40
CA GLU A 87 -8.24 4.06 -10.57
C GLU A 87 -9.22 3.32 -11.49
N LYS A 88 -9.14 3.61 -12.79
CA LYS A 88 -9.94 2.94 -13.81
C LYS A 88 -9.27 1.61 -14.19
N PRO A 89 -10.04 0.60 -14.60
CA PRO A 89 -9.45 -0.60 -15.17
C PRO A 89 -8.60 -0.24 -16.39
N SER A 90 -7.49 -0.95 -16.56
CA SER A 90 -6.65 -0.93 -17.76
C SER A 90 -6.34 -2.37 -18.18
N ASP A 91 -5.79 -2.57 -19.38
CA ASP A 91 -5.47 -3.91 -19.89
C ASP A 91 -4.52 -4.68 -18.97
N ASN A 92 -3.63 -3.97 -18.26
CA ASN A 92 -2.67 -4.55 -17.31
C ASN A 92 -3.17 -4.54 -15.85
N ASN A 93 -4.28 -3.86 -15.55
CA ASN A 93 -4.91 -3.81 -14.23
C ASN A 93 -6.44 -3.89 -14.38
N PRO A 94 -7.02 -5.09 -14.48
CA PRO A 94 -8.46 -5.24 -14.71
C PRO A 94 -9.30 -4.91 -13.47
N VAL A 95 -8.70 -4.83 -12.28
CA VAL A 95 -9.40 -4.56 -11.03
C VAL A 95 -9.29 -3.06 -10.69
N PRO A 96 -10.38 -2.28 -10.81
CA PRO A 96 -10.33 -0.87 -10.48
C PRO A 96 -10.33 -0.63 -8.98
N ASN A 97 -9.64 0.42 -8.54
CA ASN A 97 -9.63 0.86 -7.13
C ASN A 97 -10.82 1.78 -6.81
N ARG A 98 -12.01 1.51 -7.37
CA ARG A 98 -13.24 2.26 -7.08
C ARG A 98 -13.84 1.92 -5.72
N THR A 99 -13.54 0.70 -5.27
CA THR A 99 -13.92 0.14 -3.97
C THR A 99 -12.67 -0.38 -3.30
N SER A 100 -12.58 -0.32 -1.98
CA SER A 100 -11.57 -1.07 -1.23
C SER A 100 -12.17 -2.36 -0.68
N SER A 101 -11.31 -3.16 -0.06
CA SER A 101 -11.65 -4.34 0.74
C SER A 101 -12.66 -4.07 1.86
N TRP A 102 -12.80 -2.81 2.28
CA TRP A 102 -13.66 -2.41 3.39
C TRP A 102 -14.55 -1.18 3.11
N ASP A 103 -14.52 -0.64 1.89
CA ASP A 103 -15.35 0.48 1.47
C ASP A 103 -15.88 0.27 0.04
N ARG A 104 -17.19 -0.03 -0.07
CA ARG A 104 -17.87 -0.25 -1.35
C ARG A 104 -18.16 1.04 -2.12
N GLU A 105 -18.02 2.19 -1.47
CA GLU A 105 -18.22 3.50 -2.08
C GLU A 105 -16.93 4.33 -2.01
N TRP A 106 -15.75 3.68 -2.05
CA TRP A 106 -14.48 4.30 -1.66
C TRP A 106 -14.17 5.61 -2.40
N THR A 107 -14.27 5.63 -3.74
CA THR A 107 -14.08 6.87 -4.51
C THR A 107 -15.07 7.98 -4.12
N LYS A 108 -16.33 7.62 -3.91
CA LYS A 108 -17.35 8.57 -3.46
C LYS A 108 -17.03 9.06 -2.06
N ASN A 109 -16.70 8.19 -1.12
CA ASN A 109 -16.39 8.56 0.26
C ASN A 109 -15.12 9.40 0.35
N TYR A 110 -14.11 9.15 -0.48
CA TYR A 110 -12.91 9.98 -0.60
C TYR A 110 -13.23 11.38 -1.14
N GLY A 111 -14.23 11.50 -2.03
CA GLY A 111 -14.67 12.76 -2.64
C GLY A 111 -14.37 12.87 -4.14
N GLY A 112 -13.72 11.87 -4.73
CA GLY A 112 -13.32 11.85 -6.12
C GLY A 112 -12.18 10.87 -6.38
N VAL A 113 -11.61 10.94 -7.58
CA VAL A 113 -10.41 10.18 -7.94
C VAL A 113 -9.19 10.85 -7.31
N ASP A 114 -8.35 10.09 -6.61
CA ASP A 114 -7.08 10.55 -6.08
C ASP A 114 -6.03 10.58 -7.20
N ASP A 115 -6.05 11.62 -8.03
CA ASP A 115 -5.24 11.71 -9.26
C ASP A 115 -3.74 11.55 -8.95
N PRO A 116 -3.07 10.50 -9.48
CA PRO A 116 -1.68 10.23 -9.16
C PRO A 116 -0.71 11.16 -9.91
N ASN A 117 -1.16 11.91 -10.92
CA ASN A 117 -0.26 12.78 -11.69
C ASN A 117 0.24 13.95 -10.82
N PRO A 118 1.55 14.10 -10.58
CA PRO A 118 2.08 15.20 -9.76
C PRO A 118 1.64 16.60 -10.21
N ALA A 119 1.42 16.82 -11.51
CA ALA A 119 0.95 18.10 -12.04
C ALA A 119 -0.50 18.44 -11.64
N ASN A 120 -1.29 17.45 -11.22
CA ASN A 120 -2.68 17.59 -10.81
C ASN A 120 -2.84 17.57 -9.29
N ARG A 121 -1.76 17.78 -8.54
CA ARG A 121 -1.73 17.73 -7.08
C ARG A 121 -1.27 19.05 -6.49
N SER A 122 -1.84 19.41 -5.36
CA SER A 122 -1.42 20.56 -4.55
C SER A 122 -1.10 20.06 -3.14
N ASN A 123 0.13 20.29 -2.70
CA ASN A 123 0.72 19.62 -1.54
C ASN A 123 0.66 18.09 -1.71
N TYR A 124 -0.19 17.42 -0.92
CA TYR A 124 -0.32 15.96 -0.90
C TYR A 124 -1.72 15.48 -1.30
N ILE A 125 -2.52 16.33 -1.93
CA ILE A 125 -3.92 16.01 -2.31
C ILE A 125 -4.20 16.35 -3.78
N PRO A 126 -5.26 15.77 -4.38
CA PRO A 126 -5.73 16.19 -5.71
C PRO A 126 -6.07 17.69 -5.74
N ALA A 127 -5.69 18.39 -6.80
CA ALA A 127 -5.90 19.83 -6.92
C ALA A 127 -7.37 20.24 -7.08
N LYS A 128 -8.25 19.30 -7.46
CA LYS A 128 -9.65 19.56 -7.82
C LYS A 128 -10.61 19.57 -6.63
N PHE A 129 -10.24 19.00 -5.48
CA PHE A 129 -11.09 18.91 -4.31
C PHE A 129 -10.30 18.62 -3.04
N THR A 130 -10.87 18.94 -1.88
CA THR A 130 -10.33 18.50 -0.58
C THR A 130 -10.85 17.10 -0.25
N PRO A 131 -9.96 16.10 -0.02
CA PRO A 131 -10.37 14.76 0.34
C PRO A 131 -11.19 14.70 1.64
N ARG A 132 -12.25 13.90 1.63
CA ARG A 132 -13.08 13.57 2.81
C ARG A 132 -12.54 12.39 3.60
N GLN A 133 -11.60 11.63 3.04
CA GLN A 133 -10.83 10.61 3.76
C GLN A 133 -9.34 10.98 3.76
N ASN A 134 -8.57 10.36 4.65
CA ASN A 134 -7.14 10.65 4.80
C ASN A 134 -6.41 10.37 3.47
N PRO A 135 -5.68 11.35 2.90
CA PRO A 135 -4.91 11.15 1.67
C PRO A 135 -3.68 10.24 1.84
N PHE A 136 -3.22 10.01 3.09
CA PHE A 136 -2.13 9.09 3.39
C PHE A 136 -2.70 7.71 3.75
N TYR A 137 -2.76 6.83 2.76
CA TYR A 137 -3.27 5.48 2.88
C TYR A 137 -2.35 4.45 2.22
N CYS A 138 -2.48 3.20 2.62
CA CYS A 138 -1.75 2.07 2.06
C CYS A 138 -2.62 0.82 1.95
N ALA A 139 -2.11 -0.17 1.20
CA ALA A 139 -2.62 -1.53 1.17
C ALA A 139 -1.53 -2.53 1.56
N LEU A 140 -1.92 -3.52 2.35
CA LEU A 140 -1.11 -4.70 2.70
C LEU A 140 -1.85 -5.96 2.26
N PRO A 141 -1.16 -7.06 1.89
CA PRO A 141 -1.77 -8.18 1.17
C PRO A 141 -2.53 -9.14 2.10
N TYR A 142 -3.44 -8.59 2.90
CA TYR A 142 -4.31 -9.31 3.82
C TYR A 142 -5.65 -8.59 4.00
N ASN A 143 -6.75 -9.33 3.92
CA ASN A 143 -8.08 -8.87 4.29
C ASN A 143 -8.62 -9.78 5.38
N ASP A 144 -8.97 -9.24 6.54
CA ASP A 144 -9.54 -10.00 7.66
C ASP A 144 -11.00 -10.40 7.46
N LYS A 145 -11.69 -9.87 6.44
CA LYS A 145 -13.09 -10.18 6.13
C LYS A 145 -13.20 -11.42 5.24
N ALA A 146 -14.25 -12.19 5.51
CA ALA A 146 -14.76 -13.24 4.63
C ALA A 146 -16.14 -12.79 4.07
N ARG A 147 -16.81 -13.68 3.31
CA ARG A 147 -18.19 -13.42 2.85
C ARG A 147 -19.11 -13.07 4.02
N GLU A 148 -18.94 -13.78 5.12
CA GLU A 148 -19.66 -13.59 6.38
C GLU A 148 -18.62 -13.53 7.50
N GLY A 149 -18.67 -12.48 8.32
CA GLY A 149 -17.79 -12.37 9.47
C GLY A 149 -16.32 -12.13 9.12
N HIS A 150 -15.45 -12.71 9.93
CA HIS A 150 -14.00 -12.64 9.80
C HIS A 150 -13.44 -13.94 9.25
N ARG A 151 -12.27 -13.88 8.61
CA ARG A 151 -11.55 -15.08 8.21
C ARG A 151 -11.20 -15.93 9.44
N PRO A 152 -11.21 -17.27 9.33
CA PRO A 152 -10.99 -18.16 10.48
C PRO A 152 -9.65 -17.93 11.20
N GLU A 153 -8.61 -17.52 10.46
CA GLU A 153 -7.29 -17.24 11.03
C GLU A 153 -7.21 -15.87 11.73
N ALA A 154 -8.07 -14.91 11.40
CA ALA A 154 -7.94 -13.52 11.84
C ALA A 154 -7.87 -13.38 13.37
N PRO A 155 -8.73 -14.05 14.18
CA PRO A 155 -8.65 -13.98 15.64
C PRO A 155 -7.34 -14.50 16.24
N ARG A 156 -6.59 -15.32 15.49
CA ARG A 156 -5.33 -15.91 15.92
C ARG A 156 -4.11 -15.12 15.44
N VAL A 157 -4.18 -14.52 14.25
CA VAL A 157 -3.00 -13.94 13.57
C VAL A 157 -2.94 -12.42 13.63
N VAL A 158 -4.07 -11.73 13.77
CA VAL A 158 -4.10 -10.26 13.88
C VAL A 158 -3.73 -9.87 15.32
N PRO A 159 -2.60 -9.18 15.57
CA PRO A 159 -2.08 -8.98 16.92
C PRO A 159 -2.97 -8.18 17.87
N TRP A 160 -3.91 -7.41 17.32
CA TRP A 160 -4.85 -6.54 18.03
C TRP A 160 -6.30 -6.95 17.82
N PHE A 161 -6.55 -8.19 17.37
CA PHE A 161 -7.90 -8.61 16.99
C PHE A 161 -8.91 -8.39 18.11
N LYS A 162 -8.57 -8.84 19.33
CA LYS A 162 -9.46 -8.79 20.49
C LYS A 162 -9.80 -7.36 20.88
N GLU A 163 -8.81 -6.48 20.85
CA GLU A 163 -8.92 -5.08 21.21
C GLU A 163 -9.69 -4.27 20.15
N ALA A 164 -9.55 -4.62 18.88
CA ALA A 164 -10.20 -3.92 17.76
C ALA A 164 -11.58 -4.48 17.39
N TYR A 165 -11.97 -5.64 17.92
CA TYR A 165 -13.22 -6.31 17.53
C TYR A 165 -14.46 -5.51 17.94
N GLN A 166 -15.29 -5.15 16.95
CA GLN A 166 -16.55 -4.42 17.13
C GLN A 166 -17.74 -5.17 16.51
N GLY A 167 -17.60 -6.49 16.34
CA GLY A 167 -18.61 -7.34 15.71
C GLY A 167 -18.19 -7.91 14.36
N PRO A 168 -19.01 -8.83 13.81
CA PRO A 168 -18.65 -9.61 12.62
C PRO A 168 -18.66 -8.79 11.33
N ALA A 169 -19.32 -7.63 11.29
CA ALA A 169 -19.39 -6.80 10.09
C ALA A 169 -18.22 -5.80 9.96
N VAL A 170 -17.54 -5.49 11.05
CA VAL A 170 -16.47 -4.47 11.11
C VAL A 170 -15.12 -5.15 10.90
N SER A 171 -14.20 -4.51 10.17
CA SER A 171 -12.80 -4.97 10.04
C SER A 171 -11.98 -4.54 11.26
N THR A 172 -11.09 -5.42 11.70
CA THR A 172 -10.04 -5.17 12.69
C THR A 172 -8.75 -4.61 12.05
N CYS A 173 -8.62 -4.67 10.72
CA CYS A 173 -7.44 -4.19 9.99
C CYS A 173 -7.60 -2.76 9.45
N LYS A 174 -8.81 -2.40 8.99
CA LYS A 174 -9.08 -1.07 8.42
C LYS A 174 -8.70 0.05 9.40
N GLY A 175 -8.00 1.07 8.90
CA GLY A 175 -7.64 2.29 9.63
C GLY A 175 -6.45 2.14 10.58
N ARG A 176 -5.79 0.97 10.63
CA ARG A 176 -4.56 0.80 11.41
C ARG A 176 -3.44 1.63 10.81
N TRP A 177 -2.58 2.19 11.66
CA TRP A 177 -1.48 3.03 11.22
C TRP A 177 -0.23 2.22 10.90
N VAL A 178 0.44 2.62 9.83
CA VAL A 178 1.71 2.07 9.37
C VAL A 178 2.71 3.21 9.26
N ALA A 179 3.90 3.04 9.84
CA ALA A 179 5.05 3.88 9.55
C ALA A 179 5.79 3.31 8.33
N ILE A 180 6.12 4.17 7.37
CA ILE A 180 6.81 3.82 6.13
C ILE A 180 8.00 4.74 6.01
N ARG A 181 9.20 4.20 5.76
CA ARG A 181 10.41 5.02 5.63
C ARG A 181 11.20 4.70 4.37
N LYS A 182 11.83 5.75 3.83
CA LYS A 182 12.75 5.73 2.70
C LYS A 182 13.88 6.71 2.97
N GLY A 183 15.11 6.22 3.02
CA GLY A 183 16.27 7.04 3.42
C GLY A 183 16.06 7.65 4.81
N ASN A 184 16.13 8.98 4.90
CA ASN A 184 15.95 9.73 6.15
C ASN A 184 14.51 10.25 6.37
N ARG A 185 13.55 9.88 5.52
CA ARG A 185 12.15 10.32 5.62
C ARG A 185 11.26 9.19 6.11
N THR A 186 10.36 9.53 7.03
CA THR A 186 9.32 8.62 7.55
C THR A 186 7.96 9.30 7.41
N VAL A 187 6.99 8.56 6.88
CA VAL A 187 5.60 8.97 6.72
C VAL A 187 4.69 7.95 7.39
N TYR A 188 3.49 8.39 7.76
CA TYR A 188 2.49 7.54 8.41
C TYR A 188 1.23 7.49 7.55
N ALA A 189 0.72 6.29 7.33
CA ALA A 189 -0.43 6.04 6.47
C ALA A 189 -1.44 5.13 7.18
N GLN A 190 -2.72 5.30 6.86
CA GLN A 190 -3.78 4.40 7.32
C GLN A 190 -3.94 3.22 6.35
N TRP A 191 -4.08 2.01 6.88
CA TRP A 191 -4.33 0.81 6.10
C TRP A 191 -5.80 0.80 5.64
N GLU A 192 -6.05 1.04 4.36
CA GLU A 192 -7.41 1.28 3.82
C GLU A 192 -7.83 0.29 2.72
N ASP A 193 -6.91 -0.55 2.24
CA ASP A 193 -7.23 -1.65 1.32
C ASP A 193 -6.35 -2.90 1.52
N ALA A 194 -6.68 -4.00 0.84
CA ALA A 194 -5.89 -5.23 0.80
C ALA A 194 -5.30 -5.48 -0.59
N GLY A 195 -3.98 -5.65 -0.63
CA GLY A 195 -3.16 -5.77 -1.82
C GLY A 195 -1.69 -5.54 -1.46
N PRO A 196 -0.72 -5.74 -2.35
CA PRO A 196 -0.85 -5.97 -3.79
C PRO A 196 -1.10 -7.45 -4.16
N PHE A 197 -1.79 -7.68 -5.28
CA PHE A 197 -2.06 -8.96 -5.99
C PHE A 197 -2.77 -10.09 -5.22
N ARG A 198 -2.85 -10.02 -3.90
CA ARG A 198 -3.50 -11.02 -3.05
C ARG A 198 -3.94 -10.41 -1.73
N THR A 199 -4.84 -11.10 -1.03
CA THR A 199 -5.49 -10.58 0.18
C THR A 199 -5.47 -11.60 1.33
N ASP A 200 -4.58 -12.60 1.27
CA ASP A 200 -4.56 -13.75 2.17
C ASP A 200 -3.18 -14.02 2.79
N HIS A 201 -2.20 -13.12 2.62
CA HIS A 201 -0.80 -13.34 3.02
C HIS A 201 -0.48 -12.87 4.43
N TRP A 202 -1.22 -13.38 5.41
CA TRP A 202 -1.03 -13.05 6.83
C TRP A 202 0.37 -13.42 7.36
N GLN A 203 1.01 -14.46 6.81
CA GLN A 203 2.35 -14.89 7.22
C GLN A 203 3.41 -13.82 6.93
N TYR A 204 3.23 -13.05 5.86
CA TYR A 204 4.06 -11.88 5.59
C TYR A 204 3.58 -10.70 6.42
N VAL A 205 2.28 -10.38 6.43
CA VAL A 205 1.77 -9.17 7.08
C VAL A 205 2.02 -9.17 8.60
N PHE A 206 1.71 -10.26 9.28
CA PHE A 206 1.85 -10.38 10.75
C PHE A 206 2.99 -11.30 11.19
N GLY A 207 3.53 -12.12 10.29
CA GLY A 207 4.69 -12.98 10.56
C GLY A 207 5.99 -12.45 9.95
N ASN A 208 6.93 -13.37 9.75
CA ASN A 208 8.31 -13.10 9.32
C ASN A 208 8.57 -13.47 7.85
N GLU A 209 7.57 -13.90 7.09
CA GLU A 209 7.76 -14.19 5.66
C GLU A 209 8.07 -12.92 4.87
N ARG A 210 8.59 -13.09 3.65
CA ARG A 210 8.73 -12.04 2.64
C ARG A 210 7.48 -12.01 1.74
N PRO A 211 7.19 -10.89 1.06
CA PRO A 211 6.17 -10.88 0.00
C PRO A 211 6.46 -11.99 -1.03
N LYS A 212 5.40 -12.67 -1.49
CA LYS A 212 5.56 -13.67 -2.56
C LYS A 212 5.85 -12.98 -3.90
N PRO A 213 6.54 -13.66 -4.84
CA PRO A 213 6.68 -13.17 -6.21
C PRO A 213 5.33 -12.79 -6.82
N ASN A 214 5.30 -11.68 -7.54
CA ASN A 214 4.14 -11.16 -8.27
C ASN A 214 4.61 -10.32 -9.47
N LEU A 215 3.69 -9.84 -10.29
CA LEU A 215 4.00 -9.07 -11.51
C LEU A 215 4.85 -7.82 -11.22
N ASN A 216 4.72 -7.23 -10.02
CA ASN A 216 5.54 -6.10 -9.56
C ASN A 216 6.77 -6.57 -8.76
N LYS A 217 7.43 -7.65 -9.18
CA LYS A 217 8.70 -8.14 -8.62
C LYS A 217 8.65 -8.42 -7.11
N GLY A 218 7.51 -8.89 -6.61
CA GLY A 218 7.33 -9.18 -5.19
C GLY A 218 6.97 -7.95 -4.36
N ALA A 219 6.16 -7.05 -4.92
CA ALA A 219 5.57 -5.94 -4.18
C ALA A 219 4.85 -6.46 -2.93
N GLY A 220 5.07 -5.80 -1.79
CA GLY A 220 4.48 -6.16 -0.51
C GLY A 220 3.74 -5.03 0.18
N LEU A 221 3.70 -3.86 -0.45
CA LEU A 221 3.07 -2.65 0.06
C LEU A 221 2.65 -1.81 -1.15
N ASP A 222 1.40 -1.40 -1.20
CA ASP A 222 0.95 -0.32 -2.08
C ASP A 222 0.71 0.94 -1.26
N VAL A 223 1.10 2.10 -1.79
CA VAL A 223 0.97 3.38 -1.09
C VAL A 223 0.25 4.41 -1.95
N SER A 224 -0.44 5.34 -1.28
CA SER A 224 -1.11 6.44 -1.97
C SER A 224 -0.13 7.40 -2.66
N PRO A 225 -0.62 8.21 -3.63
CA PRO A 225 0.19 9.28 -4.22
C PRO A 225 0.75 10.25 -3.17
N ALA A 226 0.00 10.54 -2.10
CA ALA A 226 0.48 11.40 -1.00
C ALA A 226 1.74 10.84 -0.29
N VAL A 227 1.76 9.53 -0.05
CA VAL A 227 2.92 8.84 0.54
C VAL A 227 4.11 8.90 -0.41
N ARG A 228 3.90 8.60 -1.70
CA ARG A 228 4.93 8.71 -2.74
C ARG A 228 5.53 10.11 -2.78
N ASP A 229 4.69 11.14 -2.85
CA ASP A 229 5.10 12.53 -2.96
C ASP A 229 5.93 12.96 -1.74
N TYR A 230 5.51 12.56 -0.54
CA TYR A 230 6.23 12.86 0.70
C TYR A 230 7.62 12.18 0.75
N LEU A 231 7.68 10.90 0.39
CA LEU A 231 8.91 10.11 0.43
C LEU A 231 9.83 10.34 -0.77
N GLY A 232 9.37 11.02 -1.82
CA GLY A 232 10.12 11.16 -3.08
C GLY A 232 10.40 9.79 -3.70
N MET A 233 9.36 8.97 -3.83
CA MET A 233 9.42 7.65 -4.44
C MET A 233 9.28 7.74 -5.96
N ASN A 234 9.93 6.83 -6.68
CA ASN A 234 9.58 6.51 -8.06
C ASN A 234 8.28 5.68 -8.12
N ASP A 235 7.82 5.35 -9.33
CA ASP A 235 6.60 4.54 -9.51
C ASP A 235 6.67 3.15 -8.84
N THR A 236 7.89 2.62 -8.77
CA THR A 236 8.23 1.45 -7.97
C THR A 236 9.53 1.75 -7.24
N ASP A 237 9.55 1.50 -5.94
CA ASP A 237 10.73 1.73 -5.10
C ASP A 237 10.83 0.69 -3.99
N VAL A 238 11.80 0.85 -3.11
CA VAL A 238 12.01 -0.02 -1.94
C VAL A 238 11.89 0.81 -0.68
N THR A 239 11.00 0.39 0.23
CA THR A 239 10.78 1.05 1.52
C THR A 239 10.84 0.05 2.66
N ASP A 240 10.99 0.55 3.89
CA ASP A 240 10.71 -0.25 5.09
C ASP A 240 9.36 0.17 5.67
N TRP A 241 8.62 -0.76 6.27
CA TRP A 241 7.39 -0.43 6.98
C TRP A 241 7.21 -1.23 8.27
N ARG A 242 6.45 -0.66 9.22
CA ARG A 242 5.96 -1.38 10.41
C ARG A 242 4.59 -0.88 10.83
N PHE A 243 3.84 -1.72 11.54
CA PHE A 243 2.69 -1.25 12.28
C PHE A 243 3.12 -0.32 13.41
N VAL A 244 2.27 0.65 13.72
CA VAL A 244 2.42 1.55 14.86
C VAL A 244 1.10 1.73 15.57
N ASP A 245 1.13 1.85 16.88
CA ASP A 245 -0.04 2.32 17.62
C ASP A 245 -0.19 3.84 17.45
N PHE A 246 -1.42 4.35 17.53
CA PHE A 246 -1.69 5.77 17.25
C PHE A 246 -0.88 6.73 18.14
N SER A 247 -0.55 6.34 19.38
CA SER A 247 0.29 7.12 20.28
C SER A 247 1.73 7.31 19.79
N GLU A 248 2.20 6.45 18.89
CA GLU A 248 3.52 6.54 18.25
C GLU A 248 3.50 7.42 16.99
N VAL A 249 2.32 7.83 16.50
CA VAL A 249 2.19 8.63 15.28
C VAL A 249 2.34 10.11 15.63
N PRO A 250 3.44 10.79 15.24
CA PRO A 250 3.56 12.22 15.44
C PRO A 250 2.63 12.97 14.47
N ARG A 251 2.33 14.24 14.78
CA ARG A 251 1.65 15.10 13.81
C ARG A 251 2.56 15.39 12.62
N GLY A 252 1.95 15.42 11.45
CA GLY A 252 2.58 15.72 10.17
C GLY A 252 1.52 15.92 9.09
N PRO A 253 1.89 15.98 7.81
CA PRO A 253 0.93 16.16 6.72
C PRO A 253 -0.21 15.13 6.70
N TRP A 254 0.02 13.91 7.19
CA TRP A 254 -0.97 12.83 7.33
C TRP A 254 -2.01 13.04 8.44
N SER A 255 -1.89 14.08 9.25
CA SER A 255 -2.75 14.31 10.43
C SER A 255 -3.83 15.37 10.23
N THR A 256 -3.93 15.98 9.05
CA THR A 256 -4.69 17.22 8.85
C THR A 256 -6.06 17.03 8.20
N LEU A 257 -6.25 15.97 7.40
CA LEU A 257 -7.43 15.79 6.56
C LEU A 257 -8.03 14.39 6.72
N GLY A 258 -9.33 14.29 6.43
CA GLY A 258 -10.10 13.04 6.39
C GLY A 258 -10.98 12.82 7.61
N GLU A 259 -12.27 12.56 7.38
CA GLU A 259 -13.25 12.24 8.42
C GLU A 259 -12.95 10.89 9.10
N ASN A 260 -12.28 9.98 8.40
CA ASN A 260 -11.76 8.71 8.93
C ASN A 260 -10.42 8.86 9.67
N ASN A 261 -9.80 10.03 9.67
CA ASN A 261 -8.48 10.25 10.26
C ASN A 261 -8.58 10.34 11.79
N THR A 262 -7.79 9.52 12.49
CA THR A 262 -7.79 9.47 13.97
C THR A 262 -7.49 10.84 14.61
N PHE A 263 -6.61 11.66 14.01
CA PHE A 263 -6.30 13.01 14.51
C PHE A 263 -7.51 13.93 14.39
N VAL A 264 -8.11 14.01 13.20
CA VAL A 264 -9.28 14.86 12.91
C VAL A 264 -10.46 14.48 13.79
N ILE A 265 -10.70 13.18 13.99
CA ILE A 265 -11.77 12.69 14.88
C ILE A 265 -11.53 13.15 16.33
N LYS A 266 -10.30 13.03 16.84
CA LYS A 266 -9.95 13.43 18.22
C LYS A 266 -10.03 14.94 18.41
N ASP A 267 -9.52 15.72 17.47
CA ASP A 267 -9.55 17.19 17.52
C ASP A 267 -10.99 17.70 17.53
N ARG A 268 -11.87 17.12 16.70
CA ARG A 268 -13.30 17.42 16.70
C ARG A 268 -13.96 17.07 18.03
N LYS A 269 -13.70 15.89 18.60
CA LYS A 269 -14.26 15.49 19.90
C LYS A 269 -13.84 16.45 21.01
N LYS A 270 -12.55 16.80 21.07
CA LYS A 270 -12.03 17.78 22.04
C LYS A 270 -12.69 19.14 21.88
N ALA A 271 -12.90 19.60 20.65
CA ALA A 271 -13.58 20.87 20.40
C ALA A 271 -15.04 20.86 20.88
N VAL A 272 -15.76 19.76 20.68
CA VAL A 272 -17.13 19.59 21.19
C VAL A 272 -17.16 19.60 22.72
N GLU A 273 -16.28 18.83 23.37
CA GLU A 273 -16.18 18.78 24.84
C GLU A 273 -15.88 20.17 25.44
N LEU A 274 -14.97 20.93 24.82
CA LEU A 274 -14.67 22.30 25.25
C LEU A 274 -15.86 23.25 25.06
N ALA A 275 -16.60 23.12 23.96
CA ALA A 275 -17.78 23.94 23.70
C ALA A 275 -18.94 23.62 24.66
N GLU A 276 -19.11 22.35 25.05
CA GLU A 276 -20.11 21.94 26.03
C GLU A 276 -19.75 22.42 27.44
N ALA A 277 -18.49 22.31 27.84
CA ALA A 277 -18.01 22.82 29.13
C ALA A 277 -18.14 24.35 29.28
N ALA A 278 -18.12 25.09 28.16
CA ALA A 278 -18.24 26.54 28.15
C ALA A 278 -19.70 27.06 28.21
N LYS A 279 -20.72 26.19 28.16
CA LYS A 279 -22.11 26.61 28.30
C LYS A 279 -22.41 26.98 29.76
N PRO A 280 -22.88 28.21 30.07
CA PRO A 280 -23.21 28.59 31.44
C PRO A 280 -24.34 27.69 31.96
N GLY A 281 -24.12 27.07 33.12
CA GLY A 281 -25.15 26.30 33.82
C GLY A 281 -26.36 27.18 34.06
N GLY A 282 -27.52 26.77 33.56
CA GLY A 282 -28.80 27.40 33.85
C GLY A 282 -29.09 27.31 35.34
N GLY A 283 -28.60 28.29 36.11
CA GLY A 283 -28.99 28.47 37.50
C GLY A 283 -30.50 28.79 37.55
N PRO A 284 -31.23 28.27 38.55
CA PRO A 284 -32.67 28.48 38.64
C PRO A 284 -32.96 29.97 38.77
N ILE A 285 -33.84 30.48 37.90
CA ILE A 285 -34.43 31.80 38.02
C ILE A 285 -35.31 31.77 39.27
N ALA A 286 -34.79 32.30 40.38
CA ALA A 286 -35.59 32.58 41.56
C ALA A 286 -36.63 33.66 41.18
N ARG A 287 -37.90 33.31 41.28
CA ARG A 287 -39.04 34.23 41.22
C ARG A 287 -39.41 34.66 42.63
#